data_AF-A0A7S1E027-F1
#
_entry.id   AF-A0A7S1E027-F1
#
_cell.length_a   1.000
_cell.length_b   1.000
_cell.length_c   1.000
_cell.angle_alpha   90.00
_cell.angle_beta   90.00
_cell.angle_gamma   90.00
#
_symmetry.space_group_name_H-M   'P 1'
#
loop_
_entity.id
_entity.type
_entity.pdbx_description
1 polymer ?
#
loop_
_entity_poly.entity_id
_entity_poly.type
_entity_poly.pdbx_seq_one_letter_code
_entity_poly.pdbx_strand_id
1 'polypeptide(L)'
;MMAGRMHPLAANLTRMSSAILPASSTTIRHFGKAAKKKRKQKGGGTEGNDRVMNLVLKSLNAPRKKAPEPDEKEAARRSEIVRNYNIGMFNEHNEREHDLACKIALKQHAIKILPRDSYLKEDALKVGDLIPNVFSKRHIPGSEIFLKRKLK
;
A
#
# COMPACT_ATOMS: atom_id res chain seq x y z
N MET A 1 -41.94 -11.24 40.81
CA MET A 1 -42.77 -10.17 40.19
C MET A 1 -41.81 -9.02 39.93
N MET A 2 -41.47 -8.52 38.74
CA MET A 2 -42.03 -8.54 37.39
C MET A 2 -40.83 -8.61 36.41
N ALA A 3 -40.81 -9.55 35.46
CA ALA A 3 -41.04 -9.33 34.01
C ALA A 3 -40.06 -8.32 33.37
N GLY A 4 -39.04 -8.78 32.65
CA GLY A 4 -39.05 -8.85 31.17
C GLY A 4 -38.01 -7.86 30.62
N ARG A 5 -37.27 -8.04 29.54
CA ARG A 5 -37.35 -8.89 28.34
C ARG A 5 -35.92 -9.15 27.84
N MET A 6 -35.72 -10.32 27.25
CA MET A 6 -34.55 -10.65 26.45
C MET A 6 -34.79 -10.36 24.95
N HIS A 7 -33.67 -10.15 24.24
CA HIS A 7 -33.40 -10.42 22.82
C HIS A 7 -33.85 -9.35 21.76
N PRO A 8 -33.36 -9.43 20.49
CA PRO A 8 -32.03 -8.96 20.07
C PRO A 8 -32.12 -8.22 18.69
N LEU A 9 -30.97 -7.93 18.07
CA LEU A 9 -30.77 -7.74 16.61
C LEU A 9 -31.70 -6.75 15.87
N ALA A 10 -31.16 -5.57 15.53
CA ALA A 10 -31.55 -4.88 14.31
C ALA A 10 -30.30 -4.29 13.65
N ALA A 11 -29.79 -5.03 12.69
CA ALA A 11 -28.83 -4.56 11.69
C ALA A 11 -29.45 -3.39 10.92
N ASN A 12 -28.95 -2.17 11.13
CA ASN A 12 -29.18 -1.07 10.19
C ASN A 12 -27.95 -0.91 9.29
N LEU A 13 -27.85 -1.88 8.39
CA LEU A 13 -27.04 -1.79 7.18
C LEU A 13 -27.80 -0.88 6.21
N THR A 14 -27.65 0.44 6.34
CA THR A 14 -28.18 1.39 5.36
C THR A 14 -27.34 1.30 4.08
N ARG A 15 -27.69 0.30 3.27
CA ARG A 15 -27.33 0.14 1.86
C ARG A 15 -27.84 1.37 1.12
N MET A 16 -27.00 2.39 0.95
CA MET A 16 -27.27 3.50 0.05
C MET A 16 -27.41 2.93 -1.36
N SER A 17 -28.67 2.85 -1.78
CA SER A 17 -29.12 2.40 -3.09
C SER A 17 -28.53 3.32 -4.16
N SER A 18 -27.87 2.72 -5.14
CA SER A 18 -27.38 3.35 -6.36
C SER A 18 -28.54 3.96 -7.16
N ALA A 19 -28.73 5.27 -7.04
CA ALA A 19 -29.57 6.03 -7.97
C ALA A 19 -28.82 6.13 -9.31
N ILE A 20 -29.21 5.26 -10.23
CA ILE A 20 -28.84 5.31 -11.63
C ILE A 20 -29.54 6.54 -12.22
N LEU A 21 -28.77 7.59 -12.49
CA LEU A 21 -29.25 8.77 -13.22
C LEU A 21 -29.61 8.37 -14.67
N PRO A 22 -30.76 8.80 -15.22
CA PRO A 22 -31.10 8.53 -16.61
C PRO A 22 -30.14 9.25 -17.56
N ALA A 23 -29.71 8.51 -18.58
CA ALA A 23 -28.76 8.92 -19.61
C ALA A 23 -29.15 10.26 -20.25
N SER A 24 -28.23 11.22 -20.18
CA SER A 24 -28.36 12.48 -20.90
C SER A 24 -28.20 12.24 -22.41
N SER A 25 -29.18 12.76 -23.15
CA SER A 25 -29.29 12.85 -24.61
C SER A 25 -27.94 12.92 -25.34
N THR A 26 -27.65 11.90 -26.14
CA THR A 26 -26.46 11.84 -27.00
C THR A 26 -26.60 12.82 -28.16
N THR A 27 -26.07 14.03 -28.02
CA THR A 27 -25.91 14.98 -29.14
C THR A 27 -24.96 14.38 -30.19
N ILE A 28 -25.52 14.03 -31.35
CA ILE A 28 -24.78 13.54 -32.52
C ILE A 28 -23.87 14.67 -33.04
N ARG A 29 -22.59 14.60 -32.70
CA ARG A 29 -21.56 15.49 -33.25
C ARG A 29 -21.27 15.07 -34.67
N HIS A 30 -21.60 15.91 -35.64
CA HIS A 30 -21.27 15.74 -37.05
C HIS A 30 -19.74 15.75 -37.22
N PHE A 31 -19.17 14.68 -37.76
CA PHE A 31 -17.76 14.64 -38.16
C PHE A 31 -17.57 15.52 -39.40
N GLY A 32 -16.94 16.68 -39.21
CA GLY A 32 -16.46 17.49 -40.33
C GLY A 32 -15.52 16.66 -41.21
N LYS A 33 -15.74 16.72 -42.54
CA LYS A 33 -14.87 16.05 -43.53
C LYS A 33 -13.45 16.62 -43.40
N ALA A 34 -12.51 15.81 -42.95
CA ALA A 34 -11.10 16.19 -42.89
C ALA A 34 -10.54 16.40 -44.31
N ALA A 35 -10.11 17.63 -44.61
CA ALA A 35 -9.39 17.93 -45.84
C ALA A 35 -8.08 17.13 -45.88
N LYS A 36 -7.87 16.32 -46.93
CA LYS A 36 -6.66 15.53 -47.14
C LYS A 36 -5.46 16.45 -47.37
N LYS A 37 -4.72 16.76 -46.31
CA LYS A 37 -3.39 17.37 -46.42
C LYS A 37 -2.37 16.29 -46.80
N LYS A 38 -1.78 16.38 -48.00
CA LYS A 38 -0.72 15.47 -48.47
C LYS A 38 0.43 15.45 -47.46
N ARG A 39 0.68 14.30 -46.83
CA ARG A 39 1.89 14.09 -46.00
C ARG A 39 3.07 13.82 -46.95
N LYS A 40 4.08 14.68 -46.93
CA LYS A 40 5.42 14.36 -47.44
C LYS A 40 5.97 13.22 -46.56
N GLN A 41 6.17 12.06 -47.17
CA GLN A 41 6.92 10.96 -46.57
C GLN A 41 8.38 11.44 -46.40
N LYS A 42 8.84 11.53 -45.16
CA LYS A 42 10.27 11.73 -44.87
C LYS A 42 10.75 10.55 -44.05
N GLY A 43 11.68 9.81 -44.63
CA GLY A 43 12.73 9.01 -43.99
C GLY A 43 12.29 7.95 -42.98
N GLY A 44 12.50 6.68 -43.34
CA GLY A 44 12.57 5.60 -42.38
C GLY A 44 13.76 5.80 -41.43
N GLY A 45 13.46 5.80 -40.15
CA GLY A 45 14.41 5.68 -39.05
C GLY A 45 13.72 4.91 -37.94
N THR A 46 14.47 4.15 -37.17
CA THR A 46 14.04 3.28 -36.07
C THR A 46 13.49 4.09 -34.86
N GLU A 47 12.62 5.07 -35.11
CA GLU A 47 12.16 6.12 -34.18
C GLU A 47 11.01 5.67 -33.27
N GLY A 48 10.55 4.41 -33.39
CA GLY A 48 9.47 3.89 -32.54
C GLY A 48 9.88 3.87 -31.06
N ASN A 49 11.12 3.47 -30.79
CA ASN A 49 11.66 3.41 -29.43
C ASN A 49 11.96 4.82 -28.90
N ASP A 50 12.56 5.68 -29.72
CA ASP A 50 12.91 7.06 -29.34
C ASP A 50 11.69 7.94 -29.06
N ARG A 51 10.57 7.75 -29.78
CA ARG A 51 9.34 8.52 -29.51
C ARG A 51 8.69 8.12 -28.20
N VAL A 52 8.65 6.83 -27.89
CA VAL A 52 8.11 6.32 -26.62
C VAL A 52 9.02 6.73 -25.47
N MET A 53 10.35 6.59 -25.61
CA MET A 53 11.32 7.06 -24.61
C MET A 53 11.25 8.57 -24.40
N ASN A 54 11.14 9.36 -25.47
CA ASN A 54 10.96 10.80 -25.36
C ASN A 54 9.65 11.18 -24.67
N LEU A 55 8.57 10.40 -24.85
CA LEU A 55 7.32 10.61 -24.15
C LEU A 55 7.45 10.29 -22.65
N VAL A 56 8.12 9.18 -22.31
CA VAL A 56 8.43 8.83 -20.91
C VAL A 56 9.28 9.91 -20.26
N LEU A 57 10.36 10.35 -20.91
CA LEU A 57 11.22 11.43 -20.44
C LEU A 57 10.43 12.73 -20.24
N LYS A 58 9.56 13.09 -21.18
CA LYS A 58 8.67 14.26 -21.04
C LYS A 58 7.68 14.12 -19.89
N SER A 59 7.16 12.91 -19.64
CA SER A 59 6.23 12.64 -18.54
C SER A 59 6.91 12.74 -17.18
N LEU A 60 8.15 12.26 -17.07
CA LEU A 60 8.94 12.33 -15.84
C LEU A 60 9.42 13.76 -15.54
N ASN A 61 9.78 14.51 -16.59
CA ASN A 61 10.25 15.89 -16.49
C ASN A 61 9.12 16.93 -16.51
N ALA A 62 7.86 16.51 -16.57
CA ALA A 62 6.74 17.45 -16.55
C ALA A 62 6.72 18.24 -15.23
N PRO A 63 6.53 19.58 -15.28
CA PRO A 63 6.45 20.38 -14.07
C PRO A 63 5.24 19.93 -13.24
N ARG A 64 5.47 19.62 -11.95
CA ARG A 64 4.40 19.25 -11.03
C ARG A 64 3.55 20.47 -10.74
N LYS A 65 2.26 20.42 -11.10
CA LYS A 65 1.31 21.44 -10.67
C LYS A 65 1.15 21.33 -9.15
N LYS A 66 1.37 22.43 -8.43
CA LYS A 66 1.03 22.49 -7.01
C LYS A 66 -0.48 22.33 -6.88
N ALA A 67 -0.90 21.45 -5.97
CA ALA A 67 -2.31 21.36 -5.61
C ALA A 67 -2.74 22.70 -4.98
N PRO A 68 -4.02 23.10 -5.15
CA PRO A 68 -4.54 24.26 -4.44
C PRO A 68 -4.43 24.03 -2.93
N GLU A 69 -4.12 25.11 -2.20
CA GLU A 69 -4.11 25.07 -0.74
C GLU A 69 -5.53 24.78 -0.24
N PRO A 70 -5.70 23.86 0.72
CA PRO A 70 -7.01 23.55 1.26
C PRO A 70 -7.51 24.71 2.12
N ASP A 71 -8.82 24.98 2.06
CA ASP A 71 -9.49 25.85 3.03
C ASP A 71 -9.26 25.37 4.47
N GLU A 72 -9.29 26.28 5.44
CA GLU A 72 -9.02 25.96 6.86
C GLU A 72 -9.88 24.80 7.40
N LYS A 73 -11.17 24.76 7.02
CA LYS A 73 -12.09 23.69 7.39
C LYS A 73 -11.66 22.34 6.83
N GLU A 74 -11.20 22.32 5.58
CA GLU A 74 -10.74 21.10 4.92
C GLU A 74 -9.37 20.66 5.44
N ALA A 75 -8.48 21.61 5.76
CA ALA A 75 -7.20 21.35 6.40
C ALA A 75 -7.38 20.69 7.79
N ALA A 76 -8.30 21.22 8.60
CA ALA A 76 -8.65 20.64 9.91
C ALA A 76 -9.21 19.22 9.77
N ARG A 77 -10.13 18.99 8.83
CA ARG A 77 -10.68 17.66 8.53
C ARG A 77 -9.58 16.67 8.13
N ARG A 78 -8.65 17.07 7.25
CA ARG A 78 -7.52 16.22 6.84
C ARG A 78 -6.60 15.90 8.01
N SER A 79 -6.32 16.86 8.88
CA SER A 79 -5.50 16.66 10.09
C SER A 79 -6.13 15.61 11.01
N GLU A 80 -7.45 15.70 11.23
CA GLU A 80 -8.18 14.72 12.04
C GLU A 80 -8.16 13.32 11.43
N ILE A 81 -8.36 13.20 10.12
CA ILE A 81 -8.29 11.91 9.41
C ILE A 81 -6.90 11.29 9.57
N VAL A 82 -5.83 12.08 9.38
CA VAL A 82 -4.45 11.59 9.52
C VAL A 82 -4.18 11.15 10.95
N ARG A 83 -4.64 11.90 11.95
CA ARG A 83 -4.51 11.52 13.36
C ARG A 83 -5.20 10.18 13.64
N ASN A 84 -6.44 10.02 13.20
CA ASN A 84 -7.21 8.81 13.43
C ASN A 84 -6.59 7.60 12.72
N TYR A 85 -6.10 7.79 11.49
CA TYR A 85 -5.36 6.76 10.77
C TYR A 85 -4.10 6.34 11.53
N ASN A 86 -3.29 7.30 11.98
CA ASN A 86 -2.05 6.99 12.70
C ASN A 86 -2.34 6.22 13.99
N ILE A 87 -3.33 6.66 14.78
CA ILE A 87 -3.75 5.95 15.99
C ILE A 87 -4.17 4.51 15.67
N GLY A 88 -4.99 4.32 14.62
CA GLY A 88 -5.39 2.98 14.18
C GLY A 88 -4.20 2.10 13.81
N MET A 89 -3.26 2.62 13.01
CA MET A 89 -2.06 1.89 12.61
C MET A 89 -1.17 1.52 13.81
N PHE A 90 -1.06 2.40 14.81
CA PHE A 90 -0.32 2.10 16.05
C PHE A 90 -1.01 1.01 16.86
N ASN A 91 -2.34 1.05 17.00
CA ASN A 91 -3.08 0.02 17.71
C ASN A 91 -2.91 -1.35 17.03
N GLU A 92 -3.10 -1.42 15.72
CA GLU A 92 -2.90 -2.67 14.96
C GLU A 92 -1.46 -3.19 15.06
N HIS A 93 -0.47 -2.30 15.06
CA HIS A 93 0.92 -2.70 15.25
C HIS A 93 1.13 -3.28 16.65
N ASN A 94 0.65 -2.60 17.68
CA ASN A 94 0.79 -3.03 19.06
C ASN A 94 0.10 -4.37 19.32
N GLU A 95 -1.10 -4.59 18.78
CA GLU A 95 -1.80 -5.87 18.87
C GLU A 95 -0.99 -7.01 18.23
N ARG A 96 -0.48 -6.77 17.01
CA ARG A 96 0.36 -7.75 16.31
C ARG A 96 1.65 -8.07 17.07
N GLU A 97 2.34 -7.05 17.58
CA GLU A 97 3.59 -7.23 18.33
C GLU A 97 3.33 -7.90 19.68
N HIS A 98 2.24 -7.56 20.36
CA HIS A 98 1.85 -8.22 21.60
C HIS A 98 1.62 -9.72 21.39
N ASP A 99 0.86 -10.09 20.36
CA ASP A 99 0.61 -11.49 20.02
C ASP A 99 1.89 -12.25 19.67
N LEU A 100 2.80 -11.61 18.93
CA LEU A 100 4.11 -12.18 18.61
C LEU A 100 4.96 -12.35 19.87
N ALA A 101 5.00 -11.36 20.75
CA ALA A 101 5.72 -11.41 22.01
C ALA A 101 5.21 -12.55 22.89
N CYS A 102 3.88 -12.72 23.02
CA CYS A 102 3.29 -13.84 23.74
C CYS A 102 3.69 -15.20 23.13
N LYS A 103 3.63 -15.34 21.80
CA LYS A 103 4.04 -16.57 21.10
C LYS A 103 5.52 -16.88 21.31
N ILE A 104 6.38 -15.87 21.27
CA ILE A 104 7.83 -16.02 21.53
C ILE A 104 8.06 -16.43 22.99
N ALA A 105 7.41 -15.76 23.95
CA ALA A 105 7.53 -16.08 25.37
C ALA A 105 7.10 -17.52 25.68
N LEU A 106 5.98 -17.97 25.12
CA LEU A 106 5.50 -19.34 25.26
C LEU A 106 6.49 -20.35 24.66
N LYS A 107 7.04 -20.08 23.47
CA LYS A 107 8.05 -20.94 22.83
C LYS A 107 9.33 -21.02 23.67
N GLN A 108 9.81 -19.89 24.18
CA GLN A 108 10.97 -19.84 25.07
C GLN A 108 10.71 -20.62 26.36
N HIS A 109 9.51 -20.51 26.94
CA HIS A 109 9.12 -21.26 28.13
C HIS A 109 9.07 -22.77 27.85
N ALA A 110 8.49 -23.19 26.73
CA ALA A 110 8.47 -24.60 26.32
C ALA A 110 9.90 -25.18 26.18
N ILE A 111 10.82 -24.44 25.54
CA ILE A 111 12.24 -24.86 25.42
C ILE A 111 12.91 -24.95 26.80
N LYS A 112 12.58 -24.06 27.74
CA LYS A 112 13.12 -24.08 29.10
C LYS A 112 12.67 -25.30 29.91
N ILE A 113 11.46 -25.81 29.67
CA ILE A 113 10.91 -26.99 30.35
C ILE A 113 11.59 -28.30 29.87
N LEU A 114 12.15 -28.31 28.66
CA LEU A 114 12.81 -29.50 28.14
C LEU A 114 13.95 -29.95 29.08
N PRO A 115 14.13 -31.28 29.27
CA PRO A 115 15.22 -31.82 30.06
C PRO A 115 16.58 -31.27 29.62
N ARG A 116 17.42 -30.92 30.59
CA ARG A 116 18.80 -30.47 30.34
C ARG A 116 19.57 -31.62 29.65
N ASP A 117 20.43 -31.25 28.70
CA ASP A 117 21.28 -32.19 27.94
C ASP A 117 20.56 -33.26 27.13
N SER A 118 19.27 -33.03 26.82
CA SER A 118 18.53 -33.88 25.90
C SER A 118 18.75 -33.47 24.45
N TYR A 119 18.85 -34.45 23.56
CA TYR A 119 18.89 -34.25 22.10
C TYR A 119 17.72 -33.38 21.61
N LEU A 120 16.55 -33.48 22.25
CA LEU A 120 15.36 -32.69 21.96
C LEU A 120 15.58 -31.18 22.18
N LYS A 121 16.33 -30.81 23.21
CA LYS A 121 16.62 -29.39 23.50
C LYS A 121 17.64 -28.83 22.53
N GLU A 122 18.67 -29.61 22.20
CA GLU A 122 19.67 -29.23 21.20
C GLU A 122 19.05 -29.05 19.81
N ASP A 123 18.16 -29.95 19.40
CA ASP A 123 17.44 -29.82 18.12
C ASP A 123 16.47 -28.64 18.12
N ALA A 124 15.78 -28.36 19.24
CA ALA A 124 14.87 -27.22 19.35
C ALA A 124 15.58 -25.85 19.28
N LEU A 125 16.88 -25.78 19.59
CA LEU A 125 17.68 -24.56 19.50
C LEU A 125 18.24 -24.30 18.10
N LYS A 126 18.21 -25.30 17.19
CA LYS A 126 18.67 -25.12 15.81
C LYS A 126 17.69 -24.22 15.05
N VAL A 127 18.21 -23.15 14.45
CA VAL A 127 17.44 -22.31 13.53
C VAL A 127 17.33 -23.04 12.20
N GLY A 128 16.14 -23.53 11.85
CA GLY A 128 15.93 -24.24 10.59
C GLY A 128 15.89 -23.29 9.38
N ASP A 129 16.60 -23.64 8.32
CA ASP A 129 16.54 -22.97 7.00
C ASP A 129 15.27 -23.29 6.20
N LEU A 130 14.35 -24.06 6.80
CA LEU A 130 13.14 -24.60 6.17
C LEU A 130 12.16 -23.51 5.70
N ILE A 131 12.25 -22.32 6.27
CA ILE A 131 11.53 -21.14 5.78
C ILE A 131 12.60 -20.25 5.13
N PRO A 132 12.58 -20.06 3.79
CA PRO A 132 13.56 -19.21 3.15
C PRO A 132 13.51 -17.84 3.80
N ASN A 133 14.66 -17.35 4.26
CA ASN A 133 14.79 -16.02 4.83
C ASN A 133 14.51 -14.97 3.73
N VAL A 134 13.24 -14.66 3.51
CA VAL A 134 12.75 -13.70 2.52
C VAL A 134 13.22 -12.27 2.83
N PHE A 135 13.72 -12.03 4.04
CA PHE A 135 14.24 -10.73 4.46
C PHE A 135 15.73 -10.54 4.12
N SER A 136 16.56 -11.58 4.12
CA SER A 136 17.99 -11.44 3.78
C SER A 136 18.25 -11.26 2.27
N LYS A 137 17.30 -11.62 1.41
CA LYS A 137 17.42 -11.48 -0.06
C LYS A 137 16.95 -10.14 -0.62
N ARG A 138 16.44 -9.22 0.22
CA ARG A 138 16.20 -7.84 -0.19
C ARG A 138 17.54 -7.10 -0.20
N HIS A 139 18.34 -7.34 -1.24
CA HIS A 139 19.43 -6.44 -1.59
C HIS A 139 18.81 -5.06 -1.80
N ILE A 140 19.00 -4.14 -0.84
CA ILE A 140 18.71 -2.73 -1.03
C ILE A 140 19.96 -2.18 -1.74
N PRO A 141 19.94 -1.96 -3.07
CA PRO A 141 21.08 -1.35 -3.73
C PRO A 141 21.30 0.05 -3.13
N GLY A 142 22.41 0.24 -2.41
CA GLY A 142 22.80 1.54 -1.84
C GLY A 142 23.15 1.58 -0.35
N SER A 143 22.99 0.49 0.43
CA SER A 143 23.39 0.48 1.86
C SER A 143 24.90 0.65 2.08
N GLU A 144 25.73 0.35 1.09
CA GLU A 144 27.19 0.56 1.14
C GLU A 144 27.60 2.04 1.04
N ILE A 145 26.73 2.92 0.53
CA ILE A 145 27.04 4.34 0.33
C ILE A 145 27.00 5.10 1.67
N PHE A 146 26.22 4.62 2.64
CA PHE A 146 26.05 5.31 3.92
C PHE A 146 27.20 5.09 4.91
N LEU A 147 27.92 3.97 4.81
CA LEU A 147 29.05 3.67 5.72
C LEU A 147 30.35 4.39 5.32
N LYS A 148 30.51 4.83 4.07
CA LYS A 148 31.72 5.52 3.59
C LYS A 148 31.76 7.05 3.86
N ARG A 149 30.69 7.64 4.41
CA ARG A 149 30.65 9.10 4.72
C ARG A 149 31.03 9.46 6.16
N LYS A 150 31.29 8.49 7.05
CA LYS A 150 31.72 8.77 8.43
C LYS A 150 33.22 8.61 8.70
N LEU A 151 34.03 8.52 7.64
CA LEU A 151 35.50 8.53 7.73
C LEU A 151 36.05 9.53 6.71
N LYS A 152 35.88 10.82 7.01
CA LYS A 152 36.72 11.91 6.53
C LYS A 152 36.63 13.05 7.52
#